data_AF-A0A940JRZ4-F1
#
_entry.id   AF-A0A940JRZ4-F1
#
_cell.length_a   1.000
_cell.length_b   1.000
_cell.length_c   1.000
_cell.angle_alpha   90.00
_cell.angle_beta   90.00
_cell.angle_gamma   90.00
#
_symmetry.space_group_name_H-M   'P 1'
#
loop_
_entity.id
_entity.type
_entity.pdbx_description
1 polymer ?
#
loop_
_entity_poly.entity_id
_entity_poly.type
_entity_poly.pdbx_seq_one_letter_code
_entity_poly.pdbx_strand_id
1 'polypeptide(L)'
;MDAEIDELEDGPTRVIDRGPKGSWRLALDTGETLPLDDLTSVILGRAPGRSLGGIRGLAVPDKTKTLSKVHARLDRDGDTWTVTDLGSTNGVLLGEAGAERPLGENETAPLLGRFVLGELGLRVERAAG
;
A
#
# COMPACT_ATOMS: atom_id res chain seq x y z
N MET A 1 11.50 -42.93 17.07
CA MET A 1 10.17 -42.40 17.44
C MET A 1 10.39 -40.91 17.64
N ASP A 2 9.68 -40.14 16.83
CA ASP A 2 9.36 -38.71 16.96
C ASP A 2 10.46 -37.68 16.68
N ALA A 3 10.37 -37.15 15.44
CA ALA A 3 10.54 -35.73 15.15
C ALA A 3 9.62 -34.90 16.06
N GLU A 4 9.96 -33.69 16.44
CA GLU A 4 9.52 -32.50 15.69
C GLU A 4 10.34 -31.30 16.22
N ILE A 5 11.00 -30.61 15.31
CA ILE A 5 11.71 -29.35 15.56
C ILE A 5 10.65 -28.27 15.42
N ASP A 6 10.22 -27.73 16.57
CA ASP A 6 9.24 -26.66 16.69
C ASP A 6 9.67 -25.43 15.88
N GLU A 7 8.72 -24.95 15.08
CA GLU A 7 8.84 -23.94 14.04
C GLU A 7 9.49 -22.65 14.53
N LEU A 8 10.71 -22.40 14.03
CA LEU A 8 11.19 -21.02 13.90
C LEU A 8 10.38 -20.37 12.77
N GLU A 9 9.24 -19.75 13.10
CA GLU A 9 8.63 -18.73 12.23
C GLU A 9 9.55 -17.49 12.21
N ASP A 10 10.68 -17.62 11.51
CA ASP A 10 11.45 -16.49 11.00
C ASP A 10 10.56 -15.82 9.94
N GLY A 11 9.74 -14.86 10.39
CA GLY A 11 9.05 -13.96 9.47
C GLY A 11 10.10 -13.40 8.50
N PRO A 12 9.89 -13.50 7.17
CA PRO A 12 10.97 -13.39 6.21
C PRO A 12 11.69 -12.05 6.37
N THR A 13 12.91 -12.11 6.89
CA THR A 13 13.86 -11.00 6.89
C THR A 13 14.23 -10.75 5.42
N ARG A 14 13.43 -9.95 4.72
CA ARG A 14 13.62 -9.68 3.30
C ARG A 14 14.82 -8.74 3.13
N VAL A 15 15.90 -9.35 2.66
CA VAL A 15 17.16 -8.73 2.27
C VAL A 15 16.88 -7.65 1.21
N ILE A 16 17.18 -6.40 1.58
CA ILE A 16 17.11 -5.21 0.74
C ILE A 16 18.18 -5.24 -0.35
N ASP A 17 17.79 -5.54 -1.59
CA ASP A 17 18.58 -5.22 -2.76
C ASP A 17 18.41 -3.73 -3.11
N ARG A 18 19.52 -2.97 -3.02
CA ARG A 18 19.59 -1.54 -3.38
C ARG A 18 19.75 -1.40 -4.90
N GLY A 19 18.67 -1.63 -5.63
CA GLY A 19 18.53 -1.28 -7.05
C GLY A 19 18.23 0.22 -7.26
N PRO A 20 18.56 0.80 -8.43
CA PRO A 20 18.51 2.24 -8.68
C PRO A 20 17.13 2.84 -8.42
N LYS A 21 17.10 4.01 -7.75
CA LYS A 21 15.90 4.77 -7.36
C LYS A 21 15.05 5.12 -8.59
N GLY A 22 14.18 4.21 -9.01
CA GLY A 22 13.01 4.59 -9.78
C GLY A 22 12.22 5.59 -8.93
N SER A 23 12.01 6.80 -9.43
CA SER A 23 11.07 7.73 -8.82
C SER A 23 9.68 7.11 -8.94
N TRP A 24 8.98 6.90 -7.82
CA TRP A 24 7.62 6.38 -7.83
C TRP A 24 6.65 7.48 -7.41
N ARG A 25 5.42 7.39 -7.92
CA ARG A 25 4.33 8.27 -7.54
C ARG A 25 3.05 7.47 -7.37
N LEU A 26 2.16 8.02 -6.54
CA LEU A 26 0.80 7.57 -6.39
C LEU A 26 -0.10 8.51 -7.19
N ALA A 27 -0.63 8.04 -8.32
CA ALA A 27 -1.57 8.78 -9.14
C ALA A 27 -2.99 8.50 -8.65
N LEU A 28 -3.78 9.55 -8.45
CA LEU A 28 -5.19 9.46 -8.09
C LEU A 28 -6.05 9.66 -9.35
N ASP A 29 -7.21 9.00 -9.40
CA ASP A 29 -8.20 9.20 -10.47
C ASP A 29 -8.72 10.65 -10.52
N THR A 30 -8.53 11.43 -9.44
CA THR A 30 -8.85 12.87 -9.40
C THR A 30 -7.86 13.74 -10.19
N GLY A 31 -6.77 13.15 -10.70
CA GLY A 31 -5.70 13.83 -11.43
C GLY A 31 -4.54 14.32 -10.55
N GLU A 32 -4.65 14.19 -9.23
CA GLU A 32 -3.58 14.52 -8.29
C GLU A 32 -2.51 13.41 -8.28
N THR A 33 -1.26 13.78 -8.04
CA THR A 33 -0.16 12.82 -7.88
C THR A 33 0.60 13.11 -6.61
N LEU A 34 0.93 12.06 -5.86
CA LEU A 34 1.67 12.15 -4.60
C LEU A 34 3.03 11.45 -4.74
N PRO A 35 4.13 12.07 -4.27
CA PRO A 35 5.45 11.48 -4.33
C PRO A 35 5.58 10.25 -3.41
N LEU A 36 6.10 9.16 -3.97
CA LEU A 36 6.53 7.95 -3.26
C LEU A 36 8.04 7.72 -3.36
N ASP A 37 8.78 8.70 -3.90
CA ASP A 37 10.24 8.64 -3.98
C ASP A 37 10.86 8.38 -2.61
N ASP A 38 11.87 7.51 -2.60
CA ASP A 38 12.61 7.12 -1.39
C ASP A 38 11.79 6.45 -0.28
N LEU A 39 10.51 6.15 -0.51
CA LEU A 39 9.68 5.40 0.43
C LEU A 39 9.65 3.91 0.06
N THR A 40 9.95 3.08 1.05
CA THR A 40 9.75 1.62 0.99
C THR A 40 8.51 1.18 1.74
N SER A 41 7.97 2.02 2.63
CA SER A 41 6.72 1.77 3.33
C SER A 41 6.02 3.10 3.62
N VAL A 42 4.71 3.16 3.42
CA VAL A 42 3.90 4.36 3.62
C VAL A 42 2.48 4.01 4.04
N ILE A 43 1.93 4.75 5.00
CA ILE A 43 0.54 4.62 5.45
C ILE A 43 -0.32 5.64 4.69
N LEU A 44 -1.33 5.15 3.98
CA LEU A 44 -2.32 5.93 3.27
C LEU A 44 -3.59 6.13 4.10
N GLY A 45 -4.16 7.32 4.00
CA GLY A 45 -5.46 7.64 4.57
C GLY A 45 -5.78 9.12 4.43
N ARG A 46 -6.97 9.55 4.88
CA ARG A 46 -7.36 10.97 4.82
C ARG A 46 -6.55 11.86 5.78
N ALA A 47 -6.06 11.27 6.87
CA ALA A 47 -5.33 11.97 7.91
C ALA A 47 -4.45 10.98 8.70
N PRO A 48 -3.47 10.32 8.04
CA PRO A 48 -2.55 9.46 8.74
C PRO A 48 -1.68 10.34 9.64
N GLY A 49 -1.43 9.88 10.86
CA GLY A 49 -0.46 10.55 11.74
C GLY A 49 0.90 10.70 11.03
N ARG A 50 1.72 11.67 11.46
CA ARG A 50 3.02 11.99 10.83
C ARG A 50 3.89 10.74 10.59
N SER A 51 3.94 9.87 11.58
CA SER A 51 4.48 8.52 11.45
C SER A 51 3.72 7.58 12.38
N LEU A 52 3.21 6.46 11.87
CA LEU A 52 2.55 5.43 12.67
C LEU A 52 3.48 4.21 12.73
N GLY A 53 3.94 3.84 13.92
CA GLY A 53 4.85 2.70 14.08
C GLY A 53 6.18 2.83 13.34
N GLY A 54 6.68 4.06 13.16
CA GLY A 54 7.91 4.34 12.39
C GLY A 54 7.73 4.44 10.88
N ILE A 55 6.53 4.13 10.37
CA ILE A 55 6.19 4.24 8.94
C ILE A 55 5.62 5.63 8.66
N ARG A 56 6.03 6.25 7.55
CA ARG A 56 5.58 7.59 7.16
C ARG A 56 4.10 7.58 6.80
N GLY A 57 3.35 8.57 7.29
CA GLY A 57 1.97 8.82 6.85
C GLY A 57 1.93 9.71 5.59
N LEU A 58 1.13 9.34 4.61
CA LEU A 58 0.82 10.13 3.43
C LEU A 58 -0.68 10.40 3.37
N ALA A 59 -1.05 11.66 3.61
CA ALA A 59 -2.43 12.10 3.51
C ALA A 59 -2.87 12.09 2.05
N VAL A 60 -3.89 11.30 1.76
CA VAL A 60 -4.51 11.20 0.44
C VAL A 60 -5.73 12.12 0.43
N PRO A 61 -5.80 13.08 -0.51
CA PRO A 61 -6.94 13.99 -0.61
C PRO A 61 -8.20 13.21 -1.00
N ASP A 62 -9.19 13.25 -0.11
CA ASP A 62 -10.43 12.51 -0.25
C ASP A 62 -11.62 13.47 -0.12
N LYS A 63 -12.17 13.89 -1.26
CA LYS A 63 -13.33 14.80 -1.29
C LYS A 63 -14.63 14.10 -0.89
N THR A 64 -14.71 12.79 -1.11
CA THR A 64 -15.87 11.93 -0.82
C THR A 64 -15.97 11.55 0.67
N LYS A 65 -14.91 11.78 1.46
CA LYS A 65 -14.83 11.45 2.90
C LYS A 65 -15.05 9.96 3.20
N THR A 66 -14.73 9.08 2.26
CA THR A 66 -14.81 7.63 2.38
C THR A 66 -13.48 6.96 2.77
N LEU A 67 -12.37 7.69 2.76
CA LEU A 67 -11.10 7.20 3.30
C LEU A 67 -11.09 7.25 4.83
N SER A 68 -10.50 6.22 5.42
CA SER A 68 -10.24 6.17 6.86
C SER A 68 -9.06 7.08 7.21
N LYS A 69 -8.93 7.46 8.50
CA LYS A 69 -7.76 8.24 8.97
C LYS A 69 -6.45 7.53 8.61
N VAL A 70 -6.40 6.24 8.93
CA VAL A 70 -5.43 5.25 8.50
C VAL A 70 -6.25 4.19 7.77
N HIS A 71 -5.96 3.94 6.50
CA HIS A 71 -6.81 3.10 5.65
C HIS A 71 -6.03 1.90 5.11
N ALA A 72 -4.87 2.14 4.51
CA ALA A 72 -4.03 1.08 4.00
C ALA A 72 -2.55 1.39 4.20
N ARG A 73 -1.70 0.36 4.18
CA ARG A 73 -0.25 0.50 4.08
C ARG A 73 0.18 0.08 2.69
N LEU A 74 1.09 0.82 2.09
CA LEU A 74 1.85 0.35 0.94
C LEU A 74 3.26 -0.02 1.39
N ASP A 75 3.73 -1.17 0.92
CA ASP A 75 5.10 -1.60 1.08
C ASP A 75 5.70 -1.86 -0.31
N ARG A 76 6.96 -1.50 -0.47
CA ARG A 76 7.71 -1.70 -1.70
C ARG A 76 8.82 -2.71 -1.44
N ASP A 77 8.86 -3.71 -2.30
CA ASP A 77 9.99 -4.61 -2.43
C ASP A 77 10.53 -4.59 -3.87
N GLY A 78 11.75 -4.08 -4.04
CA GLY A 78 12.36 -3.91 -5.36
C GLY A 78 11.54 -2.99 -6.26
N ASP A 79 10.92 -3.55 -7.30
CA ASP A 79 10.01 -2.84 -8.21
C ASP A 79 8.53 -3.19 -7.98
N THR A 80 8.24 -4.05 -7.01
CA THR A 80 6.88 -4.49 -6.68
C THR A 80 6.34 -3.71 -5.50
N TRP A 81 5.11 -3.22 -5.62
CA TRP A 81 4.37 -2.65 -4.51
C TRP A 81 3.29 -3.62 -4.04
N THR A 82 3.09 -3.69 -2.74
CA THR A 82 1.98 -4.41 -2.10
C THR A 82 1.14 -3.43 -1.29
N VAL A 83 -0.15 -3.72 -1.16
CA VAL A 83 -1.06 -3.00 -0.28
C VAL A 83 -1.57 -3.93 0.80
N THR A 84 -1.67 -3.41 2.02
CA THR A 84 -2.31 -4.06 3.17
C THR A 84 -3.46 -3.18 3.64
N ASP A 85 -4.67 -3.73 3.73
CA ASP A 85 -5.78 -3.02 4.39
C ASP A 85 -5.54 -2.96 5.90
N LEU A 86 -5.70 -1.80 6.53
CA LEU A 86 -5.45 -1.62 7.96
C LEU A 86 -6.74 -1.58 8.79
N GLY A 87 -7.74 -2.38 8.40
CA GLY A 87 -9.07 -2.37 9.00
C GLY A 87 -9.87 -1.14 8.58
N SER A 88 -9.85 -0.83 7.29
CA SER A 88 -10.57 0.35 6.79
C SER A 88 -12.09 0.13 6.79
N THR A 89 -12.86 1.20 6.98
CA THR A 89 -14.33 1.07 7.11
C THR A 89 -15.00 0.74 5.79
N ASN A 90 -14.46 1.24 4.67
CA ASN A 90 -15.02 1.02 3.33
C ASN A 90 -14.23 -0.04 2.53
N GLY A 91 -13.13 -0.56 3.09
CA GLY A 91 -12.30 -1.57 2.46
C GLY A 91 -11.36 -1.03 1.39
N VAL A 92 -10.48 -1.93 0.93
CA VAL A 92 -9.60 -1.76 -0.22
C VAL A 92 -10.10 -2.67 -1.34
N LEU A 93 -10.18 -2.14 -2.56
CA LEU A 93 -10.48 -2.93 -3.76
C LEU A 93 -9.28 -2.95 -4.69
N LEU A 94 -9.05 -4.07 -5.38
CA LEU A 94 -7.95 -4.28 -6.31
C LEU A 94 -8.48 -4.56 -7.71
N GLY A 95 -7.96 -3.86 -8.71
CA GLY A 95 -8.33 -4.06 -10.10
C GLY A 95 -8.77 -2.78 -10.80
N GLU A 96 -9.03 -2.93 -12.10
CA GLU A 96 -9.57 -1.86 -12.94
C GLU A 96 -11.07 -1.71 -12.68
N ALA A 97 -11.60 -0.52 -12.98
CA ALA A 97 -13.01 -0.19 -12.74
C ALA A 97 -13.96 -1.23 -13.37
N GLY A 98 -14.82 -1.84 -12.54
CA GLY A 98 -15.78 -2.86 -12.98
C GLY A 98 -15.25 -4.31 -12.95
N ALA A 99 -13.97 -4.52 -12.62
CA ALA A 99 -13.38 -5.84 -12.36
C ALA A 99 -12.62 -5.86 -11.02
N GLU A 100 -13.04 -5.00 -10.10
CA GLU A 100 -12.47 -4.85 -8.78
C GLU A 100 -12.80 -6.04 -7.88
N ARG A 101 -11.81 -6.54 -7.14
CA ARG A 101 -11.99 -7.50 -6.05
C ARG A 101 -11.75 -6.85 -4.70
N PRO A 102 -12.56 -7.13 -3.67
CA PRO A 102 -12.25 -6.67 -2.32
C PRO A 102 -11.02 -7.38 -1.76
N LEU A 103 -10.27 -6.66 -0.94
CA LEU A 103 -9.19 -7.16 -0.10
C LEU A 103 -9.74 -7.42 1.30
N GLY A 104 -9.36 -8.54 1.91
CA GLY A 104 -9.73 -8.82 3.30
C GLY A 104 -9.12 -7.82 4.29
N GLU A 105 -9.72 -7.69 5.47
CA GLU A 105 -9.14 -6.88 6.56
C GLU A 105 -7.76 -7.43 6.97
N ASN A 106 -6.75 -6.57 7.04
CA ASN A 106 -5.35 -6.96 7.31
C ASN A 106 -4.73 -7.89 6.25
N GLU A 107 -5.45 -8.18 5.15
CA GLU A 107 -4.91 -8.94 4.05
C GLU A 107 -3.93 -8.09 3.24
N THR A 108 -2.89 -8.73 2.73
CA THR A 108 -1.86 -8.10 1.90
C THR A 108 -1.91 -8.67 0.49
N ALA A 109 -1.81 -7.81 -0.52
CA ALA A 109 -1.80 -8.23 -1.91
C ALA A 109 -0.93 -7.33 -2.80
N PRO A 110 -0.39 -7.85 -3.91
CA PRO A 110 0.39 -7.06 -4.85
C PRO A 110 -0.47 -6.04 -5.61
N LEU A 111 0.07 -4.85 -5.79
CA LEU A 111 -0.47 -3.81 -6.65
C LEU A 111 0.04 -4.01 -8.08
N LEU A 112 -0.78 -4.67 -8.88
CA LEU A 112 -0.49 -4.93 -10.30
C LEU A 112 -1.04 -3.84 -11.24
N GLY A 113 -1.82 -2.90 -10.72
CA GLY A 113 -2.51 -1.89 -11.50
C GLY A 113 -3.26 -0.90 -10.62
N ARG A 114 -4.47 -0.53 -11.03
CA ARG A 114 -5.37 0.30 -10.23
C ARG A 114 -5.85 -0.44 -8.98
N PHE A 115 -6.08 0.33 -7.93
CA PHE A 115 -6.75 -0.09 -6.71
C PHE A 115 -7.61 1.05 -6.18
N VAL A 116 -8.53 0.76 -5.28
CA VAL A 116 -9.43 1.74 -4.67
C VAL A 116 -9.30 1.68 -3.16
N LEU A 117 -9.22 2.85 -2.55
CA LEU A 117 -9.33 3.02 -1.10
C LEU A 117 -10.66 3.71 -0.82
N GLY A 118 -11.61 3.01 -0.21
CA GLY A 118 -12.99 3.48 -0.12
C GLY A 118 -13.62 3.67 -1.50
N GLU A 119 -13.74 4.92 -1.96
CA GLU A 119 -14.24 5.25 -3.32
C GLU A 119 -13.18 5.89 -4.22
N LEU A 120 -11.98 6.16 -3.69
CA LEU A 120 -10.93 6.84 -4.42
C LEU A 120 -10.06 5.82 -5.15
N GLY A 121 -10.05 5.89 -6.48
CA GLY A 121 -9.14 5.11 -7.31
C GLY A 121 -7.72 5.68 -7.30
N LEU A 122 -6.74 4.80 -7.16
CA LEU A 122 -5.32 5.13 -7.19
C LEU A 122 -4.54 4.12 -8.02
N ARG A 123 -3.37 4.54 -8.48
CA ARG A 123 -2.38 3.71 -9.19
C ARG A 123 -0.99 4.08 -8.72
N VAL A 124 -0.16 3.06 -8.50
CA VAL A 124 1.28 3.29 -8.29
C VAL A 124 1.97 3.26 -9.65
N GLU A 125 2.70 4.33 -9.95
CA GLU A 125 3.37 4.50 -11.24
C GLU A 125 4.84 4.84 -11.05
N ARG A 126 5.68 4.38 -11.97
CA ARG A 126 7.04 4.90 -12.12
C ARG A 126 6.94 6.28 -12.74
N ALA A 127 7.55 7.26 -12.08
CA ALA A 127 7.84 8.52 -12.72
C ALA A 127 8.91 8.28 -13.80
N ALA A 128 8.55 8.61 -15.04
CA ALA A 128 9.52 8.70 -16.12
C ALA A 128 10.52 9.78 -15.71
N GLY A 129 11.80 9.37 -15.60
CA GLY A 129 12.92 10.28 -15.44
C GLY A 129 13.23 10.99 -16.75
#